data_AF-A0A952TTW5-F1
#
_entry.id   AF-A0A952TTW5-F1
#
_cell.length_a   1.000
_cell.length_b   1.000
_cell.length_c   1.000
_cell.angle_alpha   90.00
_cell.angle_beta   90.00
_cell.angle_gamma   90.00
#
_symmetry.space_group_name_H-M   'P 1'
#
loop_
_entity.id
_entity.type
_entity.pdbx_description
1 polymer ?
#
loop_
_entity_poly.entity_id
_entity_poly.type
_entity_poly.pdbx_seq_one_letter_code
_entity_poly.pdbx_strand_id
1 'polypeptide(L)'
;MALSDKMKGFASNMQEGVKTSSVSLLSLTLRFISGAFLGFTLALIGQEFAGYGTFSLLFCTIVVLALFMRISRSWRIPHILVFDLICILVAQLLRMYILLAP
;
A
#
# COMPACT_ATOMS: atom_id res chain seq x y z
N MET A 1 -1.15 30.90 37.25
CA MET A 1 -1.38 29.43 37.21
C MET A 1 -2.20 28.99 35.98
N ALA A 2 -3.28 29.69 35.59
CA ALA A 2 -4.13 29.29 34.45
C ALA A 2 -3.44 29.22 33.05
N LEU A 3 -2.43 30.07 32.77
CA LEU A 3 -1.71 30.05 31.49
C LEU A 3 -0.75 28.86 31.35
N SER A 4 -0.17 28.38 32.46
CA SER A 4 0.74 27.23 32.46
C SER A 4 -0.02 25.92 32.21
N ASP A 5 -1.23 25.78 32.77
CA ASP A 5 -2.08 24.62 32.53
C ASP A 5 -2.68 24.59 31.11
N LYS A 6 -3.05 25.75 30.54
CA LYS A 6 -3.43 25.81 29.12
C LYS A 6 -2.26 25.49 28.18
N MET A 7 -1.03 25.93 28.50
CA MET A 7 0.17 25.57 27.73
C MET A 7 0.49 24.08 27.81
N LYS A 8 0.36 23.45 28.99
CA LYS A 8 0.54 22.00 29.14
C LYS A 8 -0.50 21.20 28.36
N GLY A 9 -1.77 21.64 28.40
CA GLY A 9 -2.82 21.04 27.59
C GLY A 9 -2.56 21.18 26.09
N PHE A 10 -2.07 22.34 25.64
CA PHE A 10 -1.72 22.55 24.23
C PHE A 10 -0.52 21.71 23.77
N ALA A 11 0.53 21.61 24.60
CA ALA A 11 1.69 20.78 24.33
C ALA A 11 1.34 19.28 24.27
N SER A 12 0.47 18.81 25.16
CA SER A 12 -0.04 17.43 25.15
C SER A 12 -0.83 17.14 23.87
N ASN A 13 -1.75 18.03 23.48
CA ASN A 13 -2.53 17.89 22.25
C ASN A 13 -1.67 17.94 20.98
N MET A 14 -0.62 18.77 20.97
CA MET A 14 0.36 18.79 19.87
C MET A 14 1.15 17.48 19.80
N GLN A 15 1.61 16.95 20.94
CA GLN A 15 2.38 15.70 20.98
C GLN A 15 1.53 14.50 20.50
N GLU A 16 0.25 14.49 20.86
CA GLU A 16 -0.70 13.46 20.45
C GLU A 16 -1.08 13.59 18.97
N GLY A 17 -1.29 14.82 18.49
CA GLY A 17 -1.51 15.12 17.07
C GLY A 17 -0.32 14.74 16.18
N VAL A 18 0.92 14.98 16.62
CA VAL A 18 2.14 14.58 15.90
C VAL A 18 2.28 13.06 15.85
N LYS A 19 2.02 12.35 16.96
CA LYS A 19 2.05 10.87 16.97
C LYS A 19 1.00 10.28 16.01
N THR A 20 -0.24 10.78 16.05
CA THR A 20 -1.32 10.30 15.18
C THR A 20 -1.05 10.59 13.70
N SER A 21 -0.48 11.76 13.40
CA SER A 21 -0.13 12.15 12.03
C SER A 21 1.00 11.29 11.48
N SER A 22 2.04 11.03 12.26
CA SER A 22 3.16 10.18 11.86
C SER A 22 2.74 8.74 11.55
N VAL A 23 1.85 8.15 12.37
CA VAL A 23 1.32 6.80 12.11
C VAL A 23 0.45 6.77 10.85
N SER A 24 -0.35 7.82 10.63
CA SER A 24 -1.20 7.95 9.45
C SER A 24 -0.36 8.07 8.17
N LEU A 25 0.69 8.90 8.18
CA LEU A 25 1.62 9.04 7.06
C LEU A 25 2.36 7.74 6.76
N LEU A 26 2.87 7.05 7.78
CA LEU A 26 3.49 5.73 7.61
C LEU A 26 2.54 4.72 6.97
N SER A 27 1.29 4.68 7.42
CA SER A 27 0.29 3.78 6.84
C SER A 27 -0.02 4.11 5.38
N LEU A 28 -0.05 5.40 5.02
CA LEU A 28 -0.28 5.86 3.65
C LEU A 28 0.89 5.45 2.74
N THR A 29 2.12 5.69 3.17
CA THR A 29 3.33 5.35 2.41
C THR A 29 3.43 3.84 2.16
N LEU A 30 3.20 3.02 3.20
CA LEU A 30 3.20 1.56 3.04
C LEU A 30 2.13 1.08 2.06
N ARG A 31 0.90 1.61 2.15
CA ARG A 31 -0.16 1.28 1.18
C ARG A 31 0.20 1.70 -0.23
N PHE A 32 0.83 2.86 -0.39
CA PHE A 32 1.24 3.34 -1.71
C PHE A 32 2.28 2.41 -2.33
N ILE A 33 3.30 2.02 -1.56
CA ILE A 33 4.34 1.12 -2.02
C ILE A 33 3.77 -0.26 -2.38
N SER A 34 3.01 -0.91 -1.48
CA SER A 34 2.42 -2.23 -1.76
C SER A 34 1.45 -2.19 -2.95
N GLY A 35 0.61 -1.14 -3.03
CA GLY A 35 -0.32 -0.96 -4.14
C GLY A 35 0.40 -0.71 -5.47
N ALA A 36 1.50 0.03 -5.46
CA ALA A 36 2.29 0.29 -6.67
C ALA A 36 2.96 -0.99 -7.16
N PHE A 37 3.54 -1.79 -6.26
CA PHE A 37 4.10 -3.10 -6.60
C PHE A 37 3.04 -4.04 -7.20
N LEU A 38 1.86 -4.13 -6.59
CA LEU A 38 0.77 -4.95 -7.12
C LEU A 38 0.21 -4.45 -8.45
N GLY A 39 0.01 -3.14 -8.56
CA GLY A 39 -0.45 -2.53 -9.80
C GLY A 39 0.52 -2.78 -10.94
N PHE A 40 1.81 -2.59 -10.71
CA PHE A 40 2.84 -2.76 -11.72
C PHE A 40 3.00 -4.23 -12.13
N THR A 41 3.02 -5.16 -11.15
CA THR A 41 3.11 -6.60 -11.43
C THR A 41 1.91 -7.11 -12.23
N LEU A 42 0.68 -6.77 -11.83
CA LEU A 42 -0.53 -7.16 -12.57
C LEU A 42 -0.59 -6.52 -13.96
N ALA A 43 -0.18 -5.25 -14.10
CA ALA A 43 -0.15 -4.57 -15.39
C ALA A 43 0.89 -5.17 -16.35
N LEU A 44 2.07 -5.56 -15.84
CA LEU A 44 3.09 -6.27 -16.62
C LEU A 44 2.62 -7.66 -17.05
N ILE A 45 2.01 -8.41 -16.12
CA ILE A 45 1.43 -9.72 -16.44
C ILE A 45 0.41 -9.57 -17.56
N GLY A 46 -0.55 -8.64 -17.42
CA GLY A 46 -1.53 -8.39 -18.47
C GLY A 46 -0.90 -7.95 -19.79
N GLN A 47 0.23 -7.22 -19.75
CA GLN A 47 0.93 -6.76 -20.95
C GLN A 47 1.51 -7.95 -21.71
N GLU A 48 2.15 -8.88 -21.01
CA GLU A 48 2.68 -10.11 -21.61
C GLU A 48 1.57 -11.00 -22.19
N PHE A 49 0.41 -11.06 -21.52
CA PHE A 49 -0.72 -11.88 -21.99
C PHE A 49 -1.47 -11.28 -23.19
N ALA A 50 -1.69 -9.96 -23.22
CA ALA A 50 -2.54 -9.30 -24.21
C ALA A 50 -1.78 -8.43 -25.22
N GLY A 51 -0.47 -8.22 -25.04
CA GLY A 51 0.39 -7.48 -25.96
C GLY A 51 0.06 -5.99 -26.10
N TYR A 52 -0.62 -5.38 -25.11
CA TYR A 52 -1.05 -3.98 -25.21
C TYR A 52 0.10 -2.98 -25.01
N GLY A 53 -0.04 -1.80 -25.64
CA GLY A 53 0.99 -0.75 -25.59
C GLY A 53 1.12 -0.03 -24.23
N THR A 54 2.17 0.79 -24.10
CA THR A 54 2.56 1.49 -22.87
C THR A 54 1.45 2.34 -22.24
N PHE A 55 0.57 2.92 -23.05
CA PHE A 55 -0.55 3.72 -22.55
C PHE A 55 -1.55 2.87 -21.75
N SER A 56 -1.85 1.66 -22.24
CA SER A 56 -2.74 0.72 -21.55
C SER A 56 -2.10 0.16 -20.27
N LEU A 57 -0.78 -0.03 -20.26
CA LEU A 57 -0.02 -0.42 -19.07
C LEU A 57 -0.13 0.61 -17.95
N LEU A 58 0.11 1.89 -18.28
CA LEU A 58 -0.01 2.99 -17.32
C LEU A 58 -1.43 3.09 -16.78
N PHE A 59 -2.43 3.00 -17.66
CA PHE A 59 -3.84 3.01 -17.26
C PHE A 59 -4.16 1.86 -16.31
N CYS A 60 -3.79 0.63 -16.66
CA CYS A 60 -4.04 -0.56 -15.85
C CYS A 60 -3.35 -0.45 -14.48
N THR A 61 -2.08 -0.02 -14.45
CA THR A 61 -1.34 0.22 -13.21
C THR A 61 -2.05 1.20 -12.30
N ILE A 62 -2.50 2.35 -12.83
CA ILE A 62 -3.18 3.39 -12.05
C ILE A 62 -4.53 2.89 -11.54
N VAL A 63 -5.30 2.17 -12.37
CA VAL A 63 -6.60 1.62 -11.99
C VAL A 63 -6.45 0.60 -10.84
N VAL A 64 -5.50 -0.31 -10.94
CA VAL A 64 -5.22 -1.30 -9.89
C VAL A 64 -4.71 -0.63 -8.63
N LEU A 65 -3.81 0.35 -8.75
CA LEU A 65 -3.32 1.15 -7.61
C LEU A 65 -4.48 1.88 -6.91
N ALA A 66 -5.37 2.51 -7.67
CA ALA A 66 -6.53 3.23 -7.13
C ALA A 66 -7.53 2.28 -6.44
N LEU A 67 -7.77 1.10 -7.02
CA LEU A 67 -8.57 0.04 -6.41
C LEU A 67 -7.95 -0.42 -5.09
N PHE A 68 -6.64 -0.68 -5.08
CA PHE A 68 -5.93 -1.09 -3.88
C PHE A 68 -5.97 -0.01 -2.79
N MET A 69 -5.76 1.26 -3.15
CA MET A 69 -5.90 2.41 -2.26
C MET A 69 -7.31 2.50 -1.65
N ARG A 70 -8.34 2.24 -2.45
CA ARG A 70 -9.74 2.28 -2.00
C ARG A 70 -10.07 1.16 -1.02
N ILE A 71 -9.63 -0.07 -1.31
CA ILE A 71 -9.88 -1.24 -0.47
C ILE A 71 -9.06 -1.16 0.83
N SER A 72 -7.78 -0.83 0.72
CA SER A 72 -6.86 -0.78 1.86
C SER A 72 -7.17 0.36 2.83
N ARG A 73 -8.00 1.35 2.46
CA ARG A 73 -8.33 2.53 3.30
C ARG A 73 -8.76 2.16 4.73
N SER A 74 -9.52 1.08 4.89
CA SER A 74 -10.03 0.62 6.19
C SER A 74 -9.05 -0.25 7.00
N TRP A 75 -7.90 -0.63 6.44
CA TRP A 75 -7.03 -1.68 7.01
C TRP A 75 -5.99 -1.10 7.97
N ARG A 76 -5.73 -1.76 9.10
CA ARG A 76 -4.61 -1.39 10.00
C ARG A 76 -3.27 -1.84 9.38
N ILE A 77 -2.17 -1.20 9.80
CA ILE A 77 -0.79 -1.55 9.38
C ILE A 77 -0.51 -3.08 9.39
N PRO A 78 -0.84 -3.86 10.44
CA PRO A 78 -0.58 -5.30 10.44
C PRO A 78 -1.34 -6.06 9.35
N HIS A 79 -2.57 -5.64 8.99
CA HIS A 79 -3.31 -6.29 7.90
C HIS A 79 -2.63 -6.09 6.55
N ILE A 80 -2.03 -4.91 6.32
CA ILE A 80 -1.28 -4.62 5.09
C ILE A 80 -0.05 -5.51 5.00
N LEU A 81 0.70 -5.65 6.11
CA LEU A 81 1.88 -6.53 6.17
C LEU A 81 1.53 -8.01 5.94
N VAL A 82 0.45 -8.51 6.55
CA VAL A 82 -0.01 -9.89 6.35
C VAL A 82 -0.42 -10.13 4.89
N PHE A 83 -1.12 -9.17 4.29
CA PHE A 83 -1.49 -9.25 2.89
C PHE A 83 -0.27 -9.25 1.95
N ASP A 84 0.71 -8.37 2.20
CA ASP A 84 1.97 -8.31 1.44
C ASP A 84 2.72 -9.65 1.53
N LEU A 85 2.78 -10.24 2.73
CA LEU A 85 3.37 -11.55 2.95
C LEU A 85 2.63 -12.64 2.14
N ILE A 86 1.29 -12.68 2.19
CA ILE A 86 0.49 -13.63 1.40
C ILE A 86 0.76 -13.45 -0.09
N CYS A 87 0.80 -12.21 -0.59
CA CYS A 87 1.11 -11.92 -1.99
C CYS A 87 2.47 -12.47 -2.42
N ILE A 88 3.50 -12.30 -1.58
CA ILE A 88 4.83 -12.86 -1.85
C ILE A 88 4.80 -14.39 -1.85
N LEU A 89 4.10 -15.03 -0.91
CA LEU A 89 3.95 -16.49 -0.91
C LEU A 89 3.25 -16.99 -2.19
N VAL A 90 2.16 -16.34 -2.60
CA VAL A 90 1.44 -16.68 -3.83
C VAL A 90 2.34 -16.50 -5.06
N ALA A 91 3.11 -15.42 -5.12
CA ALA A 91 4.05 -15.18 -6.22
C ALA A 91 5.15 -16.27 -6.29
N GLN A 92 5.68 -16.71 -5.15
CA GLN A 92 6.67 -17.79 -5.11
C GLN A 92 6.07 -19.13 -5.53
N LEU A 93 4.82 -19.44 -5.11
CA LEU A 93 4.12 -20.63 -5.57
C LEU A 93 3.91 -20.60 -7.08
N LEU A 94 3.40 -19.49 -7.63
CA LEU A 94 3.23 -19.31 -9.08
C LEU A 94 4.56 -19.46 -9.83
N ARG A 95 5.64 -18.87 -9.32
CA ARG A 95 6.98 -19.02 -9.91
C ARG A 95 7.42 -20.49 -9.98
N MET A 96 7.16 -21.27 -8.95
CA MET A 96 7.47 -22.71 -8.96
C MET A 96 6.65 -23.45 -10.02
N TYR A 97 5.35 -23.15 -10.17
CA TYR A 97 4.51 -23.75 -11.21
C TYR A 97 4.98 -23.38 -12.63
N ILE A 98 5.35 -22.11 -12.86
CA ILE A 98 5.83 -21.65 -14.17
C ILE A 98 7.18 -22.29 -14.51
N LEU A 99 8.09 -22.44 -13.54
CA LEU A 99 9.41 -23.07 -13.76
C LEU A 99 9.36 -24.59 -13.93
N LEU A 100 8.34 -25.25 -13.37
CA LEU A 100 8.16 -26.70 -13.45
C LEU A 100 7.40 -27.12 -14.72
N ALA A 101 6.83 -26.18 -15.48
CA ALA A 101 6.25 -26.43 -16.78
C ALA A 101 7.32 -26.22 -17.88
N PRO A 102 8.02 -27.27 -18.33
CA PRO A 102 8.78 -27.23 -19.59
C PRO A 102 7.85 -27.15 -20.80
#